data_AF-A0A352FDN8-F1
#
_entry.id   AF-A0A352FDN8-F1
#
_cell.length_a   1.000
_cell.length_b   1.000
_cell.length_c   1.000
_cell.angle_alpha   90.00
_cell.angle_beta   90.00
_cell.angle_gamma   90.00
#
_symmetry.space_group_name_H-M   'P 1'
#
loop_
_entity.id
_entity.type
_entity.pdbx_description
1 polymer ?
#
loop_
_entity_poly.entity_id
_entity_poly.type
_entity_poly.pdbx_seq_one_letter_code
_entity_poly.pdbx_strand_id
1 'polypeptide(L)' 'MGLFEKDVRSCTIRAVGQSRVMTIDKQNFYQTIQKDPSLAFRLLEMMSRRIRQTNQRISEMQEKIGNDA' A
#
# COMPACT_ATOMS: atom_id res chain seq x y z
N MET A 1 6.00 -0.08 -6.15
CA MET A 1 4.75 0.64 -5.78
C MET A 1 4.53 1.89 -6.65
N GLY A 2 3.57 1.86 -7.56
CA GLY A 2 3.43 2.89 -8.62
C GLY A 2 3.16 4.36 -8.27
N LEU A 3 3.00 4.73 -6.99
CA LEU A 3 2.92 6.15 -6.60
C LEU A 3 4.31 6.78 -6.48
N PHE A 4 5.22 6.14 -5.74
CA PHE A 4 6.59 6.62 -5.50
C PHE A 4 7.62 6.00 -6.46
N GLU A 5 7.41 4.75 -6.86
CA GLU A 5 8.28 4.05 -7.80
C GLU A 5 7.71 4.14 -9.21
N LYS A 6 8.57 4.09 -10.24
CA LYS A 6 8.16 3.93 -11.65
C LYS A 6 7.80 2.46 -11.92
N ASP A 7 6.89 1.93 -11.12
CA ASP A 7 6.53 0.52 -11.11
C ASP A 7 5.02 0.33 -11.22
N VAL A 8 4.55 -0.86 -11.59
CA VAL A 8 3.13 -1.15 -11.79
C VAL A 8 2.34 -1.16 -10.47
N ARG A 9 1.01 -1.21 -10.55
CA ARG A 9 0.16 -1.38 -9.37
C ARG A 9 0.44 -2.74 -8.73
N SER A 10 0.75 -2.75 -7.44
CA SER A 10 1.07 -3.98 -6.71
C SER A 10 -0.13 -4.87 -6.41
N CYS A 11 -1.35 -4.38 -6.67
CA CYS A 11 -2.59 -5.12 -6.46
C CYS A 11 -3.74 -4.50 -7.26
N THR A 12 -4.77 -5.31 -7.50
CA THR A 12 -6.04 -4.90 -8.08
C THR A 12 -7.05 -4.62 -6.96
N ILE A 13 -7.86 -3.59 -7.13
CA ILE A 13 -8.92 -3.21 -6.17
C ILE A 13 -10.25 -3.22 -6.92
N ARG A 14 -11.31 -3.72 -6.27
CA ARG A 14 -12.69 -3.70 -6.78
C ARG A 14 -13.61 -3.10 -5.71
N ALA A 15 -14.54 -2.25 -6.13
CA ALA A 15 -15.60 -1.76 -5.24
C ALA A 15 -16.54 -2.92 -4.90
N VAL A 16 -16.82 -3.13 -3.61
CA VAL A 16 -17.75 -4.18 -3.13
C VAL A 16 -19.22 -3.75 -3.30
N GLY A 17 -19.48 -2.44 -3.31
CA GLY A 17 -20.82 -1.88 -3.53
C GLY A 17 -20.75 -0.45 -4.10
N GLN A 18 -21.89 0.24 -4.09
CA GLN A 18 -21.98 1.63 -4.57
C GLN A 18 -20.96 2.51 -3.83
N SER A 19 -20.03 3.10 -4.58
CA SER A 19 -18.87 3.78 -4.03
C SER A 19 -18.64 5.10 -4.77
N ARG A 20 -18.34 6.16 -4.02
CA ARG A 20 -17.88 7.43 -4.57
C ARG A 20 -16.42 7.63 -4.19
N VAL A 21 -15.55 7.77 -5.19
CA VAL A 21 -14.10 7.91 -5.00
C VAL A 21 -13.64 9.30 -5.44
N MET A 22 -12.64 9.83 -4.74
CA MET A 22 -11.95 11.06 -5.13
C MET A 22 -10.55 10.68 -5.61
N THR A 23 -10.21 11.13 -6.81
CA THR A 23 -8.90 10.90 -7.40
C THR A 23 -7.99 12.09 -7.17
N ILE A 24 -6.73 11.80 -6.88
CA ILE A 24 -5.66 12.79 -6.86
C ILE A 24 -4.66 12.36 -7.93
N ASP A 25 -4.29 13.26 -8.82
CA ASP A 25 -3.27 13.00 -9.81
C ASP A 25 -1.87 13.02 -9.19
N LYS A 26 -0.92 12.39 -9.88
CA LYS A 26 0.45 12.24 -9.40
C LYS A 26 1.13 13.61 -9.21
N GLN A 27 0.94 14.56 -10.12
CA GLN A 27 1.66 15.84 -10.08
C GLN A 27 1.23 16.68 -8.88
N ASN A 28 -0.08 16.85 -8.67
CA ASN A 28 -0.62 17.56 -7.53
C ASN A 28 -0.23 16.90 -6.20
N PHE A 29 -0.18 15.57 -6.18
CA PHE A 29 0.31 14.83 -5.01
C PHE A 29 1.78 15.18 -4.66
N TYR A 30 2.69 15.19 -5.64
CA TYR A 30 4.09 15.58 -5.39
C TYR A 30 4.24 17.05 -4.99
N GLN A 31 3.50 17.96 -5.63
CA GLN A 31 3.49 19.36 -5.23
C GLN A 31 3.02 19.54 -3.77
N THR A 32 2.05 18.72 -3.35
CA THR A 32 1.56 18.73 -1.97
C THR A 32 2.62 18.21 -1.00
N ILE A 33 3.36 17.14 -1.34
CA ILE A 33 4.51 16.67 -0.53
C ILE A 33 5.59 17.74 -0.41
N GLN A 34 5.90 18.47 -1.48
CA GLN A 34 6.90 19.54 -1.44
C GLN A 34 6.48 20.67 -0.48
N LYS A 35 5.18 20.97 -0.40
CA LYS A 35 4.62 21.96 0.53
C LYS A 35 4.57 21.44 1.97
N ASP A 36 4.24 20.16 2.17
CA ASP A 36 4.23 19.50 3.47
C ASP A 36 4.90 18.11 3.40
N PRO A 37 6.19 18.03 3.75
CA PRO A 37 6.94 16.77 3.76
C PRO A 37 6.39 15.72 4.74
N SER A 38 5.62 16.12 5.76
CA SER A 38 5.07 15.21 6.77
C SER A 38 4.15 14.15 6.15
N LEU A 39 3.49 14.47 5.02
CA LEU A 39 2.65 13.55 4.26
C LEU A 39 3.45 12.37 3.71
N ALA A 40 4.66 12.62 3.20
CA ALA A 40 5.51 11.55 2.70
C ALA A 40 5.95 10.61 3.82
N PHE A 41 6.31 11.15 4.99
CA PHE A 41 6.69 10.33 6.15
C PHE A 41 5.55 9.41 6.61
N ARG A 42 4.31 9.93 6.71
CA ARG A 42 3.14 9.12 7.06
C ARG A 42 2.88 8.00 6.05
N LEU A 43 3.06 8.29 4.76
CA LEU A 43 2.88 7.30 3.71
C LEU A 43 3.95 6.20 3.76
N LEU A 44 5.22 6.57 3.93
CA LEU A 44 6.32 5.63 4.11
C LEU A 44 6.08 4.71 5.32
N GLU A 45 5.63 5.29 6.45
CA GLU A 45 5.32 4.54 7.66
C GLU A 45 4.18 3.52 7.44
N MET A 46 3.10 3.93 6.76
CA MET A 46 2.01 3.02 6.40
C MET A 46 2.46 1.91 5.45
N MET A 47 3.27 2.22 4.44
CA MET A 47 3.81 1.21 3.51
C MET A 47 4.69 0.20 4.25
N SER A 48 5.55 0.67 5.14
CA SER A 48 6.40 -0.17 5.99
C SER A 48 5.57 -1.12 6.87
N ARG A 49 4.49 -0.61 7.49
CA ARG A 49 3.53 -1.44 8.25
C ARG A 49 2.87 -2.51 7.39
N ARG A 50 2.42 -2.16 6.18
CA ARG A 50 1.78 -3.12 5.26
C ARG A 50 2.72 -4.26 4.88
N ILE A 51 4.00 -3.98 4.63
CA ILE A 51 5.00 -5.02 4.32
C ILE A 51 5.14 -5.99 5.50
N ARG A 52 5.30 -5.48 6.72
CA ARG A 52 5.41 -6.32 7.92
C ARG A 52 4.18 -7.20 8.11
N GLN A 53 2.98 -6.65 7.92
CA GLN A 53 1.73 -7.41 8.04
C GLN A 53 1.62 -8.51 6.97
N THR A 54 2.00 -8.21 5.73
CA THR A 54 2.01 -9.23 4.65
C THR A 54 3.00 -10.33 4.96
N ASN A 55 4.21 -10.00 5.40
CA ASN A 55 5.22 -10.99 5.76
C ASN A 55 4.75 -11.88 6.91
N GLN A 56 4.14 -11.29 7.94
CA GLN A 56 3.59 -12.03 9.08
C GLN A 56 2.54 -13.04 8.62
N ARG A 57 1.60 -12.63 7.74
CA ARG A 57 0.59 -13.55 7.19
C ARG A 57 1.20 -14.69 6.38
N ILE A 58 2.25 -14.41 5.61
CA ILE A 58 2.96 -15.43 4.85
C ILE A 58 3.60 -16.45 5.80
N SER A 59 4.27 -15.98 6.86
CA SER A 59 4.86 -16.87 7.87
C SER A 59 3.81 -17.73 8.56
N GLU A 60 2.69 -17.15 8.99
CA GLU A 60 1.58 -17.90 9.61
C GLU A 60 0.96 -18.93 8.66
N MET A 61 0.88 -18.63 7.36
CA MET A 61 0.40 -19.59 6.36
C MET A 61 1.39 -20.73 6.15
N GLN A 62 2.70 -20.45 6.13
CA GLN A 62 3.74 -21.45 5.98
C GLN A 62 3.78 -22.43 7.17
N GLU A 63 3.63 -21.91 8.39
CA GLU A 63 3.55 -22.75 9.60
C GLU A 63 2.35 -23.70 9.56
N LYS A 64 1.18 -23.22 9.14
CA LYS A 64 -0.02 -24.07 9.00
C LYS A 64 0.16 -25.17 7.96
N ILE A 65 0.74 -24.84 6.80
CA ILE A 65 1.02 -25.83 5.75
C ILE A 65 2.04 -26.88 6.23
N GLY A 66 3.02 -26.47 7.04
CA GLY A 66 4.02 -27.40 7.60
C GLY A 66 3.50 -28.28 8.75
N ASN A 67 2.42 -27.88 9.42
CA ASN A 67 1.78 -28.64 10.50
C ASN A 67 0.70 -29.63 9.99
N ASP A 68 0.23 -29.45 8.76
CA ASP A 68 -0.76 -30.31 8.09
C ASP A 68 -0.10 -31.40 7.19
N ALA A 69 1.23 -31.57 7.26
CA ALA A 69 2.04 -32.56 6.52
C ALA A 69 2.74 -33.54 7.47
#